data_AF-A0A8T2Z6X4-F1
#
_entry.id   AF-A0A8T2Z6X4-F1
#
_cell.length_a   1.000
_cell.length_b   1.000
_cell.length_c   1.000
_cell.angle_alpha   90.00
_cell.angle_beta   90.00
_cell.angle_gamma   90.00
#
_symmetry.space_group_name_H-M   'P 1'
#
loop_
_entity.id
_entity.type
_entity.pdbx_description
1 polymer ?
#
loop_
_entity_poly.entity_id
_entity_poly.type
_entity_poly.pdbx_seq_one_letter_code
_entity_poly.pdbx_strand_id
1 'polypeptide(L)'
;MSNICIVPQLYCRQERKSRDRKLSRSIKRIRADMVEISKGHKRIKEGQEEVRGRFEEISKEAAKLKEETNLISKQSAANQVRLDLMFQIVKARSENDTARDAVLTQTLRELMASKTKLPDEKKEQDLAS
;
A
#
# COMPACT_ATOMS: atom_id res chain seq x y z
N MET A 1 27.17 64.67 52.22
CA MET A 1 25.85 64.66 51.55
C MET A 1 25.88 63.72 50.36
N SER A 2 25.62 62.40 50.53
CA SER A 2 25.56 61.45 49.40
C SER A 2 24.71 60.19 49.67
N ASN A 3 23.58 60.27 50.38
CA ASN A 3 22.76 59.09 50.70
C ASN A 3 21.35 59.07 50.06
N ILE A 4 21.00 60.03 49.21
CA ILE A 4 19.62 60.16 48.70
C ILE A 4 19.36 59.35 47.41
N CYS A 5 20.38 58.92 46.66
CA CYS A 5 20.18 58.23 45.37
C CYS A 5 20.24 56.68 45.41
N ILE A 6 20.54 56.06 46.55
CA ILE A 6 20.81 54.61 46.62
C ILE A 6 19.52 53.76 46.58
N VAL A 7 18.42 54.25 47.19
CA VAL A 7 17.17 53.50 47.35
C VAL A 7 16.43 53.24 46.01
N PRO A 8 16.27 54.23 45.10
CA PRO A 8 15.67 53.99 43.79
C PRO A 8 16.51 53.06 42.90
N GLN A 9 17.84 53.15 43.01
CA GLN A 9 18.78 52.38 42.20
C GLN A 9 18.80 50.89 42.61
N LEU A 10 18.62 50.60 43.90
CA LEU A 10 18.44 49.23 44.42
C LEU A 10 17.10 48.61 43.98
N TYR A 11 16.01 49.38 43.98
CA TYR A 11 14.70 48.91 43.53
C TYR A 11 14.71 48.51 42.04
N CYS A 12 15.23 49.37 41.16
CA CYS A 12 15.37 49.04 39.73
C CYS A 12 16.27 47.82 39.48
N ARG A 13 17.30 47.59 40.31
CA ARG A 13 18.16 46.40 40.23
C ARG A 13 17.41 45.12 40.64
N GLN A 14 16.57 45.20 41.67
CA GLN A 14 15.75 44.07 42.12
C GLN A 14 14.71 43.67 41.06
N GLU A 15 14.07 44.64 40.42
CA GLU A 15 13.10 44.40 39.32
C GLU A 15 13.75 43.83 38.06
N ARG A 16 14.97 44.26 37.71
CA ARG A 16 15.72 43.64 36.60
C ARG A 16 16.03 42.18 36.91
N LYS A 17 16.52 41.89 38.13
CA LYS A 17 16.78 40.51 38.57
C LYS A 17 15.52 39.64 38.56
N SER A 18 14.36 40.16 38.94
CA SER A 18 13.11 39.38 38.92
C SER A 18 12.65 39.07 37.49
N ARG A 19 12.76 40.05 36.57
CA ARG A 19 12.51 39.86 35.14
C ARG A 19 13.47 38.86 34.50
N ASP A 20 14.76 38.94 34.79
CA ASP A 20 15.77 38.00 34.30
C ASP A 20 15.50 36.57 34.80
N ARG A 21 15.08 36.41 36.06
CA ARG A 21 14.65 35.11 36.60
C ARG A 21 13.41 34.57 35.87
N LYS A 22 12.42 35.42 35.59
CA LYS A 22 11.20 35.03 34.85
C LYS A 22 11.53 34.63 33.41
N LEU A 23 12.41 35.38 32.75
CA LEU A 23 12.91 35.08 31.41
C LEU A 23 13.69 33.75 31.40
N SER A 24 14.62 33.56 32.34
CA SER A 24 15.41 32.33 32.46
C SER A 24 14.52 31.09 32.66
N ARG A 25 13.49 31.18 33.52
CA ARG A 25 12.51 30.10 33.69
C ARG A 25 11.72 29.82 32.42
N SER A 26 11.35 30.87 31.68
CA SER A 26 10.62 30.72 30.42
C SER A 26 11.48 30.07 29.34
N ILE A 27 12.74 30.46 29.21
CA ILE A 27 13.71 29.83 28.31
C ILE A 27 13.90 28.34 28.66
N LYS A 28 14.01 28.01 29.97
CA LYS A 28 14.12 26.60 30.40
C LYS A 28 12.91 25.77 30.00
N ARG A 29 11.69 26.31 30.15
CA ARG A 29 10.46 25.64 29.71
C ARG A 29 10.43 25.43 28.20
N ILE A 30 10.70 26.48 27.42
CA ILE A 30 10.76 26.41 25.96
C ILE A 30 11.75 25.35 25.50
N ARG A 31 12.93 25.27 26.12
CA ARG A 31 13.93 24.22 25.80
C ARG A 31 13.41 22.82 26.10
N ALA A 32 12.72 22.62 27.22
CA ALA A 32 12.12 21.33 27.55
C ALA A 32 11.03 20.94 26.55
N ASP A 33 10.14 21.87 26.22
CA ASP A 33 9.08 21.65 25.23
C ASP A 33 9.66 21.30 23.86
N MET A 34 10.73 21.98 23.44
CA MET A 34 11.40 21.72 22.16
C MET A 34 12.01 20.31 22.09
N VAL A 35 12.53 19.79 23.20
CA VAL A 35 13.04 18.41 23.29
C VAL A 35 11.88 17.41 23.15
N GLU A 36 10.76 17.64 23.83
CA GLU A 36 9.59 16.75 23.73
C GLU A 36 8.95 16.78 22.35
N ILE A 37 8.86 17.97 21.73
CA ILE A 37 8.41 18.13 20.34
C ILE A 37 9.34 17.35 19.40
N SER A 38 10.65 17.46 19.57
CA SER A 38 11.63 16.75 18.74
C SER A 38 11.49 15.23 18.85
N LYS A 39 11.26 14.70 20.07
CA LYS A 39 10.95 13.28 20.28
C LYS A 39 9.63 12.89 19.62
N GLY A 40 8.61 13.74 19.70
CA GLY A 40 7.33 13.55 19.03
C GLY A 40 7.48 13.43 17.51
N HIS A 41 8.21 14.36 16.90
CA HIS A 41 8.51 14.31 15.46
C HIS A 41 9.25 13.03 15.05
N LYS A 42 10.21 12.56 15.87
CA LYS A 42 10.91 11.30 15.59
C LYS A 42 9.95 10.11 15.55
N ARG A 43 9.06 9.99 16.56
CA ARG A 43 8.05 8.92 16.60
C ARG A 43 7.09 8.97 15.41
N ILE A 44 6.66 10.19 15.02
CA ILE A 44 5.80 10.37 13.85
C ILE A 44 6.52 9.90 12.58
N LYS A 45 7.79 10.28 12.41
CA LYS A 45 8.59 9.88 11.25
C LYS A 45 8.74 8.36 11.18
N GLU A 46 9.08 7.72 12.29
CA GLU A 46 9.20 6.25 12.38
C GLU A 46 7.87 5.57 12.03
N GLY A 47 6.75 6.04 12.58
CA GLY A 47 5.42 5.51 12.25
C GLY A 47 5.03 5.71 10.77
N GLN A 48 5.41 6.84 10.17
CA GLN A 48 5.17 7.08 8.73
C GLN A 48 6.00 6.12 7.85
N GLU A 49 7.24 5.85 8.21
CA GLU A 49 8.11 4.90 7.50
C GLU A 49 7.55 3.48 7.58
N GLU A 50 7.07 3.06 8.75
CA GLU A 50 6.43 1.76 8.94
C GLU A 50 5.14 1.63 8.10
N VAL A 51 4.26 2.63 8.16
CA VAL A 51 3.00 2.62 7.38
C VAL A 51 3.28 2.57 5.88
N ARG A 52 4.29 3.31 5.41
CA ARG A 52 4.71 3.26 4.00
C ARG A 52 5.20 1.87 3.61
N GLY A 53 6.05 1.24 4.43
CA GLY A 53 6.54 -0.12 4.17
C GLY A 53 5.39 -1.13 4.04
N ARG A 54 4.44 -1.11 4.99
CA ARG A 54 3.26 -1.98 4.94
C ARG A 54 2.41 -1.72 3.69
N PHE A 55 2.24 -0.44 3.32
CA PHE A 55 1.46 -0.09 2.13
C PHE A 55 2.12 -0.59 0.83
N GLU A 56 3.45 -0.54 0.74
CA GLU A 56 4.19 -1.09 -0.39
C GLU A 56 4.04 -2.61 -0.51
N GLU A 57 4.08 -3.34 0.62
CA GLU A 57 3.83 -4.79 0.66
C GLU A 57 2.41 -5.12 0.19
N ILE A 58 1.39 -4.45 0.75
CA ILE A 58 -0.01 -4.61 0.33
C ILE A 58 -0.18 -4.30 -1.15
N SER A 59 0.48 -3.25 -1.66
CA SER A 59 0.38 -2.86 -3.06
C SER A 59 0.99 -3.93 -3.99
N LYS A 60 2.11 -4.54 -3.60
CA LYS A 60 2.73 -5.65 -4.34
C LYS A 60 1.82 -6.87 -4.37
N GLU A 61 1.23 -7.24 -3.23
CA GLU A 61 0.31 -8.37 -3.14
C GLU A 61 -0.97 -8.13 -3.96
N ALA A 62 -1.55 -6.93 -3.87
CA ALA A 62 -2.72 -6.55 -4.65
C ALA A 62 -2.45 -6.61 -6.17
N ALA A 63 -1.25 -6.24 -6.61
CA ALA A 63 -0.85 -6.35 -8.01
C ALA A 63 -0.77 -7.81 -8.47
N LYS A 64 -0.22 -8.71 -7.64
CA LYS A 64 -0.18 -10.16 -7.92
C LYS A 64 -1.60 -10.74 -8.01
N LEU A 65 -2.44 -10.47 -7.01
CA LEU A 65 -3.83 -10.93 -6.97
C LEU A 65 -4.63 -10.46 -8.18
N LYS A 66 -4.41 -9.23 -8.63
CA LYS A 66 -5.04 -8.70 -9.85
C LYS A 66 -4.64 -9.49 -11.09
N GLU A 67 -3.36 -9.82 -11.22
CA GLU A 67 -2.88 -10.60 -12.37
C GLU A 67 -3.43 -12.04 -12.37
N GLU A 68 -3.39 -12.70 -11.21
CA GLU A 68 -3.98 -14.04 -11.02
C GLU A 68 -5.48 -14.03 -11.34
N THR A 69 -6.21 -13.03 -10.85
CA THR A 69 -7.64 -12.87 -11.13
C THR A 69 -7.90 -12.65 -12.63
N ASN A 70 -7.07 -11.87 -13.31
CA ASN A 70 -7.18 -11.67 -14.76
C ASN A 70 -6.96 -12.99 -15.52
N LEU A 71 -5.99 -13.80 -15.12
CA LEU A 71 -5.74 -15.12 -15.71
C LEU A 71 -6.94 -16.06 -15.50
N ILE A 72 -7.47 -16.13 -14.27
CA ILE A 72 -8.66 -16.93 -13.96
C ILE A 72 -9.88 -16.45 -14.76
N SER A 73 -10.07 -15.13 -14.88
CA SER A 73 -11.17 -14.55 -15.66
C SER A 73 -11.08 -14.92 -17.14
N LYS A 74 -9.90 -14.77 -17.76
CA LYS A 74 -9.65 -15.19 -19.15
C LYS A 74 -9.91 -16.69 -19.34
N GLN A 75 -9.43 -17.51 -18.42
CA GLN A 75 -9.63 -18.96 -18.46
C GLN A 75 -11.11 -19.31 -18.31
N SER A 76 -11.83 -18.62 -17.42
CA SER A 76 -13.26 -18.82 -17.17
C SER A 76 -14.09 -18.45 -18.40
N ALA A 77 -13.81 -17.31 -19.04
CA ALA A 77 -14.47 -16.92 -20.29
C ALA A 77 -14.22 -17.94 -21.40
N ALA A 78 -12.97 -18.42 -21.55
CA ALA A 78 -12.66 -19.47 -22.52
C ALA A 78 -13.39 -20.79 -22.21
N ASN A 79 -13.57 -21.12 -20.94
CA ASN A 79 -14.34 -22.29 -20.52
C ASN A 79 -15.84 -22.14 -20.80
N GLN A 80 -16.40 -20.94 -20.64
CA GLN A 80 -17.79 -20.66 -21.01
C GLN A 80 -18.03 -20.89 -22.52
N VAL A 81 -17.14 -20.43 -23.38
CA VAL A 81 -17.23 -20.68 -24.84
C VAL A 81 -17.20 -22.18 -25.15
N ARG A 82 -16.34 -22.95 -24.45
CA ARG A 82 -16.27 -24.41 -24.61
C ARG A 82 -17.57 -25.09 -24.18
N LEU A 83 -18.11 -24.69 -23.03
CA LEU A 83 -19.37 -25.24 -22.51
C LEU A 83 -20.53 -24.93 -23.46
N ASP A 84 -20.61 -23.71 -23.99
CA ASP A 84 -21.65 -23.34 -24.96
C ASP A 84 -21.57 -24.21 -26.23
N LEU A 85 -20.37 -24.38 -26.79
CA LEU A 85 -20.16 -25.31 -27.91
C LEU A 85 -20.58 -26.74 -27.58
N MET A 86 -20.23 -27.24 -26.38
CA MET A 86 -20.64 -28.57 -25.93
C MET A 86 -22.16 -28.69 -25.83
N PHE A 87 -22.86 -27.68 -25.33
CA PHE A 87 -24.33 -27.67 -25.30
C PHE A 87 -24.93 -27.65 -26.71
N GLN A 88 -24.39 -26.85 -27.62
CA GLN A 88 -24.83 -26.80 -29.01
C GLN A 88 -24.63 -28.15 -29.73
N ILE A 89 -23.53 -28.86 -29.44
CA ILE A 89 -23.27 -30.22 -29.95
C ILE A 89 -24.35 -31.19 -29.45
N VAL A 90 -24.62 -31.21 -28.15
CA VAL A 90 -25.66 -32.07 -27.56
C VAL A 90 -27.01 -31.79 -28.20
N LYS A 91 -27.34 -30.52 -28.43
CA LYS A 91 -28.56 -30.11 -29.13
C LYS A 91 -28.61 -30.61 -30.58
N ALA A 92 -27.56 -30.38 -31.37
CA ALA A 92 -27.51 -30.85 -32.77
C ALA A 92 -27.68 -32.37 -32.87
N ARG A 93 -27.07 -33.13 -31.95
CA ARG A 93 -27.26 -34.58 -31.86
C ARG A 93 -28.69 -34.98 -31.52
N SER A 94 -29.34 -34.26 -30.60
CA SER A 94 -30.74 -34.52 -30.27
C SER A 94 -31.69 -34.25 -31.44
N GLU A 95 -31.33 -33.31 -32.31
CA GLU A 95 -32.07 -32.94 -33.52
C GLU A 95 -31.68 -33.82 -34.74
N ASN A 96 -30.75 -34.77 -34.57
CA ASN A 96 -30.14 -35.57 -35.65
C ASN A 96 -29.50 -34.73 -36.77
N ASP A 97 -29.07 -33.49 -36.48
CA ASP A 97 -28.35 -32.62 -37.41
C ASP A 97 -26.85 -32.99 -37.41
N THR A 98 -26.52 -34.00 -38.22
CA THR A 98 -25.17 -34.56 -38.32
C THR A 98 -24.16 -33.58 -38.94
N ALA A 99 -24.60 -32.72 -39.85
CA ALA A 99 -23.75 -31.71 -40.46
C ALA A 99 -23.32 -30.66 -39.43
N ARG A 100 -24.26 -30.16 -38.63
CA ARG A 100 -23.97 -29.18 -37.57
C ARG A 100 -23.14 -29.79 -36.44
N ASP A 101 -23.42 -31.03 -36.00
CA ASP A 101 -22.61 -31.73 -35.00
C ASP A 101 -21.14 -31.85 -35.45
N ALA A 102 -20.90 -32.25 -36.70
CA ALA A 102 -19.55 -32.40 -37.23
C ALA A 102 -18.77 -31.07 -37.21
N VAL A 103 -19.41 -29.97 -37.64
CA VAL A 103 -18.80 -28.63 -37.64
C VAL A 103 -18.48 -28.15 -36.22
N LEU A 104 -19.44 -28.28 -35.29
CA LEU A 104 -19.25 -27.84 -33.91
C LEU A 104 -18.19 -28.67 -33.18
N THR A 105 -18.19 -29.99 -33.39
CA THR A 105 -17.19 -30.91 -32.82
C THR A 105 -15.78 -30.58 -33.32
N GLN A 106 -15.64 -30.31 -34.62
CA GLN A 106 -14.36 -29.88 -35.19
C GLN A 106 -13.90 -28.53 -34.61
N THR A 107 -14.82 -27.56 -34.51
CA THR A 107 -14.54 -26.24 -33.92
C THR A 107 -14.05 -26.37 -32.47
N LEU A 108 -14.71 -27.21 -31.66
CA LEU A 108 -14.29 -27.46 -30.28
C LEU A 108 -12.90 -28.10 -30.21
N ARG A 109 -12.57 -29.03 -31.12
CA ARG A 109 -11.25 -29.66 -31.20
C ARG A 109 -10.14 -28.64 -31.49
N GLU A 110 -10.38 -27.72 -32.43
CA GLU A 110 -9.43 -26.65 -32.78
C GLU A 110 -9.23 -25.67 -31.61
N LEU A 111 -10.31 -25.30 -30.93
CA LEU A 111 -10.26 -24.43 -29.75
C LEU A 111 -9.50 -25.10 -28.58
N MET A 112 -9.60 -26.42 -28.43
CA MET A 112 -8.83 -27.16 -27.44
C MET A 112 -7.34 -27.29 -27.80
N ALA A 113 -7.02 -27.48 -29.09
CA ALA A 113 -5.65 -27.64 -29.56
C ALA A 113 -4.79 -26.37 -29.45
N SER A 114 -5.41 -25.18 -29.53
CA SER A 114 -4.69 -23.89 -29.45
C SER A 114 -4.19 -23.49 -28.05
N LYS A 115 -4.49 -24.25 -26.97
CA LYS A 115 -4.13 -23.92 -25.57
C LYS A 115 -2.80 -24.50 -25.03
N THR A 116 -2.01 -25.25 -25.80
CA THR A 116 -0.78 -25.93 -25.30
C THR A 116 0.44 -25.03 -25.03
N LYS A 117 0.24 -23.75 -24.70
CA LYS A 117 1.27 -22.91 -24.08
C LYS A 117 0.73 -22.31 -22.80
N LEU A 118 0.63 -23.13 -21.75
CA LEU A 118 0.63 -22.57 -20.39
C LEU A 118 2.02 -21.92 -20.17
N PRO A 119 2.09 -20.72 -19.59
CA PRO A 119 3.35 -20.22 -19.08
C PRO A 119 3.74 -21.08 -17.88
N ASP A 120 4.72 -21.96 -18.09
CA ASP A 120 5.40 -22.69 -17.03
C ASP A 120 5.88 -21.73 -15.94
N GLU A 121 5.74 -22.22 -14.72
CA GLU A 121 6.28 -21.70 -13.47
C GLU A 121 7.66 -21.04 -13.68
N LYS A 122 7.73 -19.71 -13.62
CA LYS A 122 9.00 -19.04 -13.36
C LYS A 122 9.33 -19.19 -11.89
N LYS A 123 10.17 -20.20 -11.66
CA LYS A 123 10.90 -20.57 -10.46
C LYS A 123 11.24 -19.37 -9.59
N GLU A 124 10.84 -19.51 -8.33
CA GLU A 124 11.42 -18.86 -7.17
C GLU A 124 12.88 -19.33 -7.02
N GLN A 125 13.80 -18.54 -7.57
CA GLN A 125 15.22 -18.59 -7.24
C GLN A 125 15.81 -17.25 -7.68
N ASP A 126 16.08 -16.38 -6.70
CA ASP A 126 17.20 -15.42 -6.66
C ASP A 126 16.89 -14.32 -5.63
N LEU A 127 17.14 -14.61 -4.35
CA LEU A 127 17.52 -13.61 -3.35
C LEU A 127 18.18 -14.31 -2.14
N ALA A 128 19.29 -14.98 -2.42
CA ALA A 128 20.33 -15.28 -1.46
C ALA A 128 21.68 -14.99 -2.13
N SER A 129 22.06 -13.72 -2.16
CA SER A 129 23.44 -13.24 -2.31
C SER A 129 23.53 -11.84 -1.72
#